data_AF-A0A0L1MEC9-F1
#
_entry.id   AF-A0A0L1MEC9-F1
#
_cell.length_a   1.000
_cell.length_b   1.000
_cell.length_c   1.000
_cell.angle_alpha   90.00
_cell.angle_beta   90.00
_cell.angle_gamma   90.00
#
_symmetry.space_group_name_H-M   'P 1'
#
loop_
_entity.id
_entity.type
_entity.pdbx_description
1 polymer ?
#
loop_
_entity_poly.entity_id
_entity_poly.type
_entity_poly.pdbx_seq_one_letter_code
_entity_poly.pdbx_strand_id
1 'polypeptide(L)'
;FMERLQTIEALGALKLLSGGSASLAAVDDLHQATGRDLNLVVGQKHNATVGGDMEEKIQGLRKSVVGISQQLQAPKNWIGSGTVNLFQVVCDMLDLLQQMNTQLAGHTHVPGSTPSPTDAAAFSNHAAKAELQSAALEAITL
;
A
#
# COMPACT_ATOMS: atom_id res chain seq x y z
N PHE A 1 -43.15 19.29 -5.08
CA PHE A 1 -42.12 20.34 -5.22
C PHE A 1 -41.16 19.84 -6.28
N MET A 2 -41.09 20.49 -7.44
CA MET A 2 -40.18 20.12 -8.52
C MET A 2 -38.90 20.94 -8.30
N GLU A 3 -37.77 20.29 -8.07
CA GLU A 3 -36.50 21.01 -7.94
C GLU A 3 -36.16 21.68 -9.27
N ARG A 4 -35.97 23.00 -9.23
CA ARG A 4 -35.57 23.77 -10.41
C ARG A 4 -34.08 23.53 -10.62
N LEU A 5 -33.74 22.68 -11.59
CA LEU A 5 -32.37 22.54 -12.07
C LEU A 5 -31.95 23.82 -12.82
N GLN A 6 -30.80 24.39 -12.47
CA GLN A 6 -30.16 25.47 -13.23
C GLN A 6 -28.86 24.92 -13.83
N THR A 7 -28.84 24.71 -15.14
CA THR A 7 -27.72 24.09 -15.85
C THR A 7 -26.95 25.13 -16.68
N ILE A 8 -25.62 25.02 -16.70
CA ILE A 8 -24.76 25.69 -17.67
C ILE A 8 -24.21 24.60 -18.60
N GLU A 9 -24.59 24.64 -19.88
CA GLU A 9 -24.13 23.69 -20.88
C GLU A 9 -23.23 24.40 -21.91
N ALA A 10 -22.06 23.81 -22.19
CA ALA A 10 -21.16 24.27 -23.24
C ALA A 10 -20.90 23.11 -24.20
N LEU A 11 -21.40 23.21 -25.44
CA LEU A 11 -21.18 22.21 -26.49
C LEU A 11 -19.74 22.23 -27.06
N GLY A 12 -18.99 23.30 -26.78
CA GLY A 12 -17.59 23.47 -27.12
C GLY A 12 -16.69 23.42 -25.88
N ALA A 13 -15.66 24.28 -25.85
CA ALA A 13 -14.81 24.41 -24.67
C ALA A 13 -15.47 25.30 -23.61
N LEU A 14 -15.37 24.89 -22.35
CA LEU A 14 -15.68 25.72 -21.19
C LEU A 14 -14.36 26.09 -20.50
N LYS A 15 -14.13 27.39 -20.26
CA LYS A 15 -12.92 27.89 -19.60
C LYS A 15 -13.29 28.81 -18.44
N LEU A 16 -12.94 28.42 -17.21
CA LEU A 16 -13.09 29.22 -16.01
C LEU A 16 -11.70 29.63 -15.52
N LEU A 17 -11.43 30.93 -15.49
CA LEU A 17 -10.19 31.49 -14.98
C LEU A 17 -10.52 32.43 -13.83
N SER A 18 -9.85 32.25 -12.69
CA SER A 18 -9.87 33.19 -11.58
C SER A 18 -8.45 33.66 -11.32
N GLY A 19 -8.26 34.97 -11.18
CA GLY A 19 -7.00 35.55 -10.69
C GLY A 19 -6.88 35.53 -9.16
N GLY A 20 -7.93 35.09 -8.45
CA GLY A 20 -7.99 34.96 -7.01
C GLY A 20 -8.44 33.55 -6.62
N SER A 21 -9.46 33.45 -5.78
CA SER A 21 -10.04 32.16 -5.39
C SER A 21 -11.11 31.68 -6.37
N ALA A 22 -11.31 30.37 -6.40
CA ALA A 22 -12.49 29.72 -6.96
C ALA A 22 -12.90 28.62 -5.99
N SER A 23 -14.19 28.56 -5.65
CA SER A 23 -14.74 27.55 -4.76
C SER A 23 -15.84 26.80 -5.48
N LEU A 24 -15.79 25.47 -5.41
CA LEU A 24 -16.85 24.58 -5.88
C LEU A 24 -17.27 23.73 -4.68
N ALA A 25 -18.54 23.80 -4.33
CA ALA A 25 -19.10 23.08 -3.20
C ALA A 25 -20.47 22.51 -3.58
N ALA A 26 -20.76 21.30 -3.10
CA ALA A 26 -22.06 20.66 -3.17
C ALA A 26 -22.46 20.28 -1.73
N VAL A 27 -23.76 20.38 -1.41
CA VAL A 27 -24.30 19.94 -0.12
C VAL A 27 -24.51 18.42 -0.11
N ASP A 28 -24.80 17.87 -1.28
CA ASP A 28 -24.95 16.45 -1.53
C ASP A 28 -23.78 16.01 -2.44
N ASP A 29 -24.04 15.31 -3.54
CA ASP A 29 -22.99 14.78 -4.41
C ASP A 29 -22.30 15.85 -5.30
N LEU A 30 -20.97 15.73 -5.42
CA LEU A 30 -20.16 16.41 -6.43
C LEU A 30 -19.54 15.38 -7.38
N HIS A 31 -19.94 15.38 -8.64
CA HIS A 31 -19.42 14.48 -9.66
C HIS A 31 -18.46 15.19 -10.62
N GLN A 32 -17.27 14.63 -10.83
CA GLN A 32 -16.31 15.06 -11.84
C GLN A 32 -15.97 13.87 -12.75
N ALA A 33 -16.42 13.94 -14.00
CA ALA A 33 -16.17 12.91 -15.00
C ALA A 33 -15.61 13.53 -16.28
N THR A 34 -14.69 12.82 -16.94
CA THR A 34 -14.13 13.21 -18.25
C THR A 34 -14.13 12.00 -19.17
N GLY A 35 -14.23 12.21 -20.49
CA GLY A 35 -14.17 11.11 -21.46
C GLY A 35 -12.75 10.64 -21.79
N ARG A 36 -11.72 11.34 -21.29
CA ARG A 36 -10.31 11.04 -21.57
C ARG A 36 -9.47 11.27 -20.32
N ASP A 37 -8.94 12.49 -20.17
CA ASP A 37 -7.91 12.81 -19.19
C ASP A 37 -8.42 13.85 -18.17
N LEU A 38 -8.25 13.57 -16.88
CA LEU A 38 -8.38 14.54 -15.81
C LEU A 38 -6.97 14.90 -15.30
N ASN A 39 -6.55 16.14 -15.52
CA ASN A 39 -5.27 16.64 -15.05
C ASN A 39 -5.48 17.57 -13.86
N LEU A 40 -4.94 17.20 -12.69
CA LEU A 40 -4.93 18.03 -11.49
C LEU A 40 -3.51 18.49 -11.19
N VAL A 41 -3.30 19.80 -11.13
CA VAL A 41 -1.99 20.40 -10.83
C VAL A 41 -2.14 21.36 -9.66
N VAL A 42 -1.29 21.21 -8.64
CA VAL A 42 -1.33 22.01 -7.42
C VAL A 42 0.08 22.52 -7.11
N GLY A 43 0.25 23.84 -7.00
CA GLY A 43 1.58 24.46 -6.87
C GLY A 43 2.19 24.44 -5.47
N GLN A 44 1.40 24.16 -4.42
CA GLN A 44 1.89 24.12 -3.03
C GLN A 44 1.40 22.88 -2.29
N LYS A 45 0.14 22.87 -1.83
CA LYS A 45 -0.44 21.79 -1.03
C LYS A 45 -1.73 21.29 -1.64
N HIS A 46 -1.77 19.99 -1.97
CA HIS A 46 -3.02 19.28 -2.22
C HIS A 46 -3.52 18.68 -0.90
N ASN A 47 -4.72 19.07 -0.46
CA ASN A 47 -5.35 18.53 0.74
C ASN A 47 -6.66 17.85 0.35
N ALA A 48 -6.81 16.59 0.71
CA ALA A 48 -8.03 15.81 0.50
C ALA A 48 -8.45 15.22 1.85
N THR A 49 -9.63 15.60 2.31
CA THR A 49 -10.22 15.07 3.55
C THR A 49 -11.48 14.31 3.18
N VAL A 50 -11.59 13.06 3.63
CA VAL A 50 -12.76 12.20 3.43
C VAL A 50 -13.25 11.75 4.79
N GLY A 51 -14.54 11.95 5.07
CA GLY A 51 -15.16 11.55 6.35
C GLY A 51 -15.54 10.07 6.43
N GLY A 52 -15.73 9.42 5.28
CA GLY A 52 -15.97 7.99 5.13
C GLY A 52 -14.81 7.30 4.41
N ASP A 53 -15.13 6.40 3.49
CA ASP A 53 -14.14 5.62 2.75
C ASP A 53 -13.61 6.37 1.50
N MET A 54 -12.30 6.26 1.25
CA MET A 54 -11.68 6.67 -0.01
C MET A 54 -11.36 5.43 -0.84
N GLU A 55 -12.05 5.27 -1.97
CA GLU A 55 -11.82 4.17 -2.91
C GLU A 55 -11.13 4.67 -4.18
N GLU A 56 -10.01 4.06 -4.55
CA GLU A 56 -9.28 4.36 -5.77
C GLU A 56 -9.09 3.08 -6.60
N LYS A 57 -9.59 3.08 -7.84
CA LYS A 57 -9.44 1.96 -8.78
C LYS A 57 -8.58 2.39 -9.96
N ILE A 58 -7.34 1.92 -10.00
CA ILE A 58 -6.36 2.24 -11.03
C ILE A 58 -6.03 0.97 -11.81
N GLN A 59 -6.37 0.94 -13.10
CA GLN A 59 -6.06 -0.21 -13.98
C GLN A 59 -4.59 -0.23 -14.42
N GLY A 60 -4.00 0.95 -14.57
CA GLY A 60 -2.61 1.12 -14.96
C GLY A 60 -1.68 1.28 -13.76
N LEU A 61 -0.69 2.15 -13.92
CA LEU A 61 0.30 2.45 -12.89
C LEU A 61 -0.21 3.51 -11.89
N ARG A 62 -0.13 3.22 -10.60
CA ARG A 62 -0.06 4.25 -9.56
C ARG A 62 1.40 4.58 -9.27
N LYS A 63 1.82 5.81 -9.55
CA LYS A 63 3.20 6.28 -9.27
C LYS A 63 3.16 7.42 -8.26
N SER A 64 3.73 7.20 -7.07
CA SER A 64 3.93 8.22 -6.03
C SER A 64 5.43 8.48 -5.92
N VAL A 65 5.86 9.71 -6.23
CA VAL A 65 7.26 10.14 -6.09
C VAL A 65 7.28 11.35 -5.17
N VAL A 66 7.96 11.23 -4.04
CA VAL A 66 8.08 12.31 -3.04
C VAL A 66 9.54 12.76 -2.94
N GLY A 67 9.76 14.05 -2.68
CA GLY A 67 11.11 14.61 -2.56
C GLY A 67 11.71 14.57 -1.15
N ILE A 68 10.88 14.39 -0.11
CA ILE A 68 11.32 14.46 1.30
C ILE A 68 10.92 13.20 2.05
N SER A 69 9.63 12.98 2.28
CA SER A 69 9.13 11.81 3.02
C SER A 69 7.75 11.40 2.54
N GLN A 70 7.43 10.11 2.70
CA GLN A 70 6.12 9.53 2.46
C GLN A 70 5.68 8.81 3.73
N GLN A 71 4.44 9.05 4.14
CA GLN A 71 3.85 8.37 5.29
C GLN A 71 2.54 7.72 4.86
N LEU A 72 2.41 6.43 5.16
CA LEU A 72 1.19 5.65 5.02
C LEU A 72 0.89 5.07 6.39
N GLN A 73 -0.13 5.58 7.05
CA GLN A 73 -0.44 5.24 8.44
C GLN A 73 -1.91 4.87 8.59
N ALA A 74 -2.14 3.64 9.02
CA ALA A 74 -3.43 3.13 9.46
C ALA A 74 -3.23 2.18 10.65
N PRO A 75 -4.26 1.94 11.47
CA PRO A 75 -4.22 0.91 12.52
C PRO A 75 -3.91 -0.50 11.96
N LYS A 76 -4.34 -0.77 10.72
CA LYS A 76 -4.00 -1.98 9.96
C LYS A 76 -3.58 -1.56 8.56
N ASN A 77 -2.41 -1.99 8.13
CA ASN A 77 -1.88 -1.67 6.80
C ASN A 77 -1.84 -2.93 5.94
N TRP A 78 -2.10 -2.75 4.65
CA TRP A 78 -1.98 -3.78 3.63
C TRP A 78 -1.16 -3.23 2.48
N ILE A 79 0.01 -3.83 2.24
CA ILE A 79 0.88 -3.49 1.11
C ILE A 79 1.28 -4.80 0.44
N GLY A 80 0.82 -5.03 -0.78
CA GLY A 80 1.11 -6.25 -1.53
C GLY A 80 0.01 -6.60 -2.51
N SER A 81 -0.29 -7.90 -2.66
CA SER A 81 -1.31 -8.42 -3.57
C SER A 81 -2.62 -8.72 -2.85
N GLY A 82 -3.59 -9.35 -3.52
CA GLY A 82 -4.85 -9.77 -2.88
C GLY A 82 -4.68 -10.86 -1.81
N THR A 83 -3.55 -11.56 -1.79
CA THR A 83 -3.27 -12.67 -0.86
C THR A 83 -1.99 -12.52 -0.07
N VAL A 84 -1.05 -11.67 -0.51
CA VAL A 84 0.22 -11.44 0.16
C VAL A 84 0.26 -10.03 0.71
N ASN A 85 0.45 -9.90 2.02
CA ASN A 85 0.69 -8.62 2.69
C ASN A 85 2.13 -8.57 3.22
N LEU A 86 2.88 -7.56 2.79
CA LEU A 86 4.25 -7.29 3.23
C LEU A 86 4.39 -7.34 4.75
N PHE A 87 3.46 -6.70 5.48
CA PHE A 87 3.53 -6.66 6.94
C PHE A 87 3.34 -8.03 7.58
N GLN A 88 2.52 -8.90 6.98
CA GLN A 88 2.36 -10.27 7.46
C GLN A 88 3.66 -11.06 7.28
N VAL A 89 4.29 -10.96 6.11
CA VAL A 89 5.57 -11.66 5.86
C VAL A 89 6.66 -11.17 6.83
N VAL A 90 6.69 -9.87 7.15
CA VAL A 90 7.62 -9.32 8.16
C VAL A 90 7.34 -9.90 9.55
N CYS A 91 6.08 -10.04 9.96
CA CYS A 91 5.74 -10.71 11.23
C CYS A 91 6.20 -12.17 11.22
N ASP A 92 5.92 -12.92 10.16
CA ASP A 92 6.32 -14.33 10.04
C ASP A 92 7.86 -14.48 10.04
N MET A 93 8.58 -13.49 9.51
CA MET A 93 10.04 -13.42 9.57
C MET A 93 10.53 -13.17 11.01
N LEU A 94 9.88 -12.28 11.77
CA LEU A 94 10.22 -12.03 13.18
C LEU A 94 10.00 -13.30 14.03
N ASP A 95 8.91 -14.03 13.79
CA ASP A 95 8.65 -15.31 14.44
C ASP A 95 9.71 -16.36 14.10
N LEU A 96 10.15 -16.40 12.83
CA LEU A 96 11.22 -17.29 12.39
C LEU A 96 12.56 -16.93 13.06
N LEU A 97 12.88 -15.64 13.19
CA LEU A 97 14.07 -15.17 13.91
C LEU A 97 14.03 -15.55 15.39
N GLN A 98 12.87 -15.45 16.04
CA GLN A 98 12.71 -15.89 17.43
C GLN A 98 12.93 -17.40 17.56
N GLN A 99 12.32 -18.21 16.69
CA GLN A 99 12.50 -19.66 16.66
C GLN A 99 13.97 -20.04 16.48
N MET A 100 14.65 -19.44 15.51
CA MET A 100 16.05 -19.70 15.21
C MET A 100 16.97 -19.34 16.39
N ASN A 101 16.77 -18.19 17.04
CA ASN A 101 17.56 -17.80 18.21
C ASN A 101 17.32 -18.71 19.42
N THR A 102 16.10 -19.22 19.58
CA THR A 102 15.78 -20.19 20.64
C THR A 102 16.47 -21.52 20.38
N GLN A 103 16.45 -22.01 19.13
CA GLN A 103 17.17 -23.22 18.73
C GLN A 103 18.68 -23.06 18.93
N LEU A 104 19.23 -21.89 18.59
CA LEU A 104 20.65 -21.60 18.75
C LEU A 104 21.08 -21.60 20.23
N ALA A 105 20.25 -21.06 21.13
CA ALA A 105 20.55 -21.06 22.56
C ALA A 105 20.62 -22.47 23.18
N GLY A 106 19.86 -23.42 22.63
CA GLY A 106 19.84 -24.82 23.05
C GLY A 106 20.71 -25.76 22.20
N HIS A 107 21.51 -25.23 21.28
CA HIS A 107 22.23 -26.07 20.31
C HIS A 107 23.25 -26.98 20.99
N THR A 108 23.42 -28.17 20.43
CA THR A 108 24.38 -29.15 20.95
C THR A 108 25.16 -29.82 19.83
N HIS A 109 26.35 -30.31 20.18
CA HIS A 109 27.16 -31.15 19.30
C HIS A 109 27.09 -32.61 19.75
N VAL A 110 27.11 -33.53 18.79
CA VAL A 110 27.50 -34.93 19.08
C VAL A 110 29.02 -34.96 19.35
N PRO A 111 29.59 -36.01 19.97
CA PRO A 111 31.03 -36.06 20.23
C PRO A 111 31.87 -35.69 19.00
N GLY A 112 32.66 -34.62 19.11
CA GLY A 112 33.34 -33.97 17.98
C GLY A 112 32.75 -32.60 17.64
N SER A 113 32.94 -32.14 16.41
CA SER A 113 32.49 -30.82 15.93
C SER A 113 31.17 -30.86 15.14
N THR A 114 30.54 -32.02 15.01
CA THR A 114 29.31 -32.20 14.23
C THR A 114 28.10 -31.77 15.07
N PRO A 115 27.17 -30.95 14.55
CA PRO A 115 25.96 -30.59 15.28
C PRO A 115 25.06 -31.81 15.51
N SER A 116 24.19 -31.74 16.51
CA SER A 116 23.11 -32.71 16.69
C SER A 116 22.29 -32.86 15.40
N PRO A 117 21.96 -34.09 14.95
CA PRO A 117 21.11 -34.29 13.77
C PRO A 117 19.76 -33.56 13.86
N THR A 118 19.21 -33.42 15.08
CA THR A 118 17.96 -32.68 15.32
C THR A 118 18.14 -31.19 15.04
N ASP A 119 19.24 -30.59 15.49
CA ASP A 119 19.55 -29.17 15.24
C ASP A 119 19.75 -28.92 13.75
N ALA A 120 20.49 -29.80 13.06
CA ALA A 120 20.72 -29.70 11.62
C ALA A 120 19.40 -29.76 10.82
N ALA A 121 18.49 -30.67 11.18
CA ALA A 121 17.17 -30.77 10.55
C ALA A 121 16.31 -29.52 10.84
N ALA A 122 16.32 -29.02 12.07
CA ALA A 122 15.57 -27.81 12.45
C ALA A 122 16.06 -26.58 11.67
N PHE A 123 17.37 -26.34 11.60
CA PHE A 123 17.93 -25.24 10.82
C PHE A 123 17.64 -25.35 9.33
N SER A 124 17.68 -26.57 8.77
CA SER A 124 17.30 -26.81 7.37
C SER A 124 15.83 -26.45 7.10
N ASN A 125 14.93 -26.79 8.03
CA ASN A 125 13.52 -26.40 7.94
C ASN A 125 13.31 -24.89 8.09
N HIS A 126 14.05 -24.21 8.97
CA HIS A 126 14.00 -22.76 9.09
C HIS A 126 14.47 -22.07 7.81
N ALA A 127 15.53 -22.58 7.17
CA ALA A 127 16.00 -22.09 5.89
C ALA A 127 14.91 -22.23 4.80
N ALA A 128 14.26 -23.39 4.70
CA ALA A 128 13.17 -23.60 3.75
C ALA A 128 11.97 -22.66 4.00
N LYS A 129 11.63 -22.36 5.26
CA LYS A 129 10.58 -21.37 5.58
C LYS A 129 10.95 -19.96 5.10
N ALA A 130 12.20 -19.55 5.33
CA ALA A 130 12.69 -18.24 4.88
C ALA A 130 12.65 -18.14 3.34
N GLU A 131 13.01 -19.22 2.64
CA GLU A 131 12.94 -19.29 1.17
C GLU A 131 11.51 -19.09 0.65
N LEU A 132 10.52 -19.74 1.29
CA LEU A 132 9.10 -19.55 0.94
C LEU A 132 8.63 -18.11 1.19
N GLN A 133 9.06 -17.49 2.29
CA GLN A 133 8.74 -16.09 2.60
C GLN A 133 9.38 -15.14 1.56
N SER A 134 10.62 -15.38 1.14
CA SER A 134 11.30 -14.62 0.08
C SER A 134 10.55 -14.73 -1.24
N ALA A 135 10.24 -15.96 -1.66
CA ALA A 135 9.52 -16.21 -2.91
C ALA A 135 8.14 -15.52 -2.94
N ALA A 136 7.44 -15.49 -1.81
CA ALA A 136 6.15 -14.80 -1.70
C ALA A 136 6.29 -13.28 -1.89
N LEU A 137 7.35 -12.65 -1.36
CA LEU A 137 7.61 -11.22 -1.54
C LEU A 137 8.12 -10.88 -2.94
N GLU A 138 8.99 -11.71 -3.51
CA GLU A 138 9.49 -11.56 -4.89
C GLU A 138 8.34 -11.58 -5.90
N ALA A 139 7.33 -12.43 -5.69
CA ALA A 139 6.16 -12.49 -6.56
C ALA A 139 5.32 -11.20 -6.63
N ILE A 140 5.50 -10.28 -5.66
CA ILE A 140 4.72 -9.03 -5.57
C ILE A 140 5.60 -7.78 -5.63
N THR A 141 6.88 -7.92 -5.92
CA THR A 141 7.85 -6.83 -5.98
C THR A 141 8.36 -6.68 -7.42
N LEU A 142 8.55 -5.43 -7.87
CA LEU A 142 9.07 -5.10 -9.21
C LEU A 142 10.58 -5.23 -9.30
#